data_AF-A0A482UM30-F1
#
_entry.id   AF-A0A482UM30-F1
#
_cell.length_a   1.000
_cell.length_b   1.000
_cell.length_c   1.000
_cell.angle_alpha   90.00
_cell.angle_beta   90.00
_cell.angle_gamma   90.00
#
_symmetry.space_group_name_H-M   'P 1'
#
loop_
_entity.id
_entity.type
_entity.pdbx_description
1 polymer ?
#
loop_
_entity_poly.entity_id
_entity_poly.type
_entity_poly.pdbx_seq_one_letter_code
_entity_poly.pdbx_strand_id
1 'polypeptide(L)'
;MSSTGSGYDYSCGTFSPDGRIFQVEYAQKAVEASGTAIGIKCTDGVVLATGKPQASAMLVSGSNRRVFPIDSHAGMVVTGYAADGRQLVNRAREEAQNYKQTYGHPIVPSVLNNRLALYVHYFTIYGSLRPFGCSSLIGEYI
;
A
#
# COMPACT_ATOMS: atom_id res chain seq x y z
N MET A 1 -9.96 -26.30 18.02
CA MET A 1 -10.73 -25.18 17.42
C MET A 1 -10.91 -25.49 15.96
N SER A 2 -12.10 -25.90 15.53
CA SER A 2 -12.42 -26.03 14.10
C SER A 2 -12.32 -24.63 13.49
N SER A 3 -11.34 -24.39 12.61
CA SER A 3 -11.28 -23.11 11.91
C SER A 3 -12.55 -22.99 11.07
N THR A 4 -13.28 -21.89 11.23
CA THR A 4 -14.53 -21.59 10.51
C THR A 4 -14.35 -21.48 8.99
N GLY A 5 -13.15 -21.77 8.46
CA GLY A 5 -12.77 -21.60 7.06
C GLY A 5 -12.02 -22.76 6.42
N SER A 6 -12.00 -23.96 7.01
CA SER A 6 -11.34 -25.13 6.39
C SER A 6 -11.85 -25.34 4.95
N GLY A 7 -10.96 -25.18 3.96
CA GLY A 7 -11.28 -25.30 2.53
C GLY A 7 -11.47 -23.99 1.77
N TYR A 8 -11.78 -22.87 2.45
CA TYR A 8 -12.13 -21.59 1.81
C TYR A 8 -11.02 -20.55 1.87
N ASP A 9 -9.91 -20.84 2.55
CA ASP A 9 -8.79 -19.92 2.74
C ASP A 9 -7.55 -20.28 1.93
N TYR A 10 -7.60 -21.25 1.02
CA TYR A 10 -6.47 -21.62 0.18
C TYR A 10 -6.15 -20.62 -0.94
N SER A 11 -7.16 -19.90 -1.43
CA SER A 11 -7.00 -18.99 -2.57
C SER A 11 -7.72 -17.66 -2.33
N CYS A 12 -7.28 -16.60 -2.99
CA CYS A 12 -7.92 -15.28 -2.97
C CYS A 12 -9.20 -15.22 -3.82
N GLY A 13 -9.41 -16.18 -4.74
CA GLY A 13 -10.60 -16.26 -5.61
C GLY A 13 -11.76 -17.06 -5.04
N THR A 14 -11.62 -17.60 -3.82
CA THR A 14 -12.65 -18.42 -3.17
C THR A 14 -13.39 -17.59 -2.12
N PHE A 15 -14.72 -17.47 -2.27
CA PHE A 15 -15.58 -16.88 -1.25
C PHE A 15 -15.92 -17.92 -0.17
N SER A 16 -15.93 -17.48 1.08
CA SER A 16 -16.48 -18.26 2.18
C SER A 16 -18.03 -18.35 2.08
N PRO A 17 -18.68 -19.26 2.83
CA PRO A 17 -20.15 -19.33 2.91
C PRO A 17 -20.80 -18.00 3.33
N ASP A 18 -20.08 -17.16 4.07
CA ASP A 18 -20.53 -15.83 4.52
C ASP A 18 -20.17 -14.70 3.53
N GLY A 19 -19.65 -15.02 2.34
CA GLY A 19 -19.29 -14.04 1.30
C GLY A 19 -17.98 -13.28 1.55
N ARG A 20 -17.08 -13.82 2.38
CA ARG A 20 -15.80 -13.18 2.74
C ARG A 20 -14.63 -13.80 1.98
N ILE A 21 -13.56 -13.01 1.81
CA ILE A 21 -12.29 -13.49 1.24
C ILE A 21 -11.24 -13.52 2.35
N PHE A 22 -11.02 -14.71 2.92
CA PHE A 22 -10.13 -14.85 4.08
C PHE A 22 -8.68 -14.46 3.80
N GLN A 23 -8.17 -14.69 2.58
CA GLN A 23 -6.81 -14.27 2.20
C GLN A 23 -6.59 -12.75 2.30
N VAL A 24 -7.61 -11.93 2.03
CA VAL A 24 -7.52 -10.47 2.18
C VAL A 24 -7.49 -10.08 3.66
N GLU A 25 -8.30 -10.73 4.49
CA GLU A 25 -8.30 -10.49 5.94
C GLU A 25 -6.98 -10.91 6.60
N TYR A 26 -6.36 -11.99 6.12
CA TYR A 26 -5.04 -12.42 6.57
C TYR A 26 -3.97 -11.41 6.16
N ALA A 27 -4.04 -10.87 4.95
CA ALA A 27 -3.15 -9.79 4.51
C ALA A 27 -3.30 -8.54 5.38
N GLN A 28 -4.52 -8.19 5.78
CA GLN A 28 -4.78 -7.08 6.70
C GLN A 28 -4.12 -7.30 8.07
N LYS A 29 -4.20 -8.51 8.63
CA LYS A 29 -3.50 -8.84 9.89
C LYS A 29 -1.98 -8.65 9.81
N ALA A 30 -1.38 -8.90 8.64
CA ALA A 30 0.04 -8.64 8.43
C ALA A 30 0.38 -7.13 8.45
N VAL A 31 -0.55 -6.28 8.03
CA VAL A 31 -0.42 -4.81 8.11
C VAL A 31 -0.57 -4.34 9.56
N GLU A 32 -1.54 -4.88 10.30
CA GLU A 32 -1.79 -4.55 11.72
C GLU A 32 -0.59 -4.87 12.62
N ALA A 33 0.19 -5.90 12.27
CA ALA A 33 1.43 -6.25 12.97
C ALA A 33 2.63 -5.32 12.63
N SER A 34 2.44 -4.34 11.74
CA SER A 34 3.51 -3.43 11.29
C SER A 34 3.54 -2.11 12.07
N GLY A 35 4.56 -1.30 11.78
CA GLY A 35 4.67 0.05 12.35
C GLY A 35 3.53 0.97 11.89
N THR A 36 3.07 1.82 12.79
CA THR A 36 2.00 2.80 12.54
C THR A 36 2.43 3.83 11.49
N ALA A 37 1.50 4.22 10.62
CA ALA A 37 1.65 5.39 9.77
C ALA A 37 0.47 6.34 9.97
N ILE A 38 0.74 7.63 9.84
CA ILE A 38 -0.21 8.71 10.06
C ILE A 38 -0.06 9.71 8.91
N GLY A 39 -1.18 10.17 8.38
CA GLY A 39 -1.25 11.31 7.47
C GLY A 39 -2.14 12.39 8.05
N ILE A 40 -1.65 13.63 8.08
CA ILE A 40 -2.41 14.80 8.55
C ILE A 40 -2.56 15.77 7.39
N LYS A 41 -3.81 16.13 7.08
CA LYS A 41 -4.12 17.21 6.14
C LYS A 41 -4.10 18.54 6.89
N CYS A 42 -3.24 19.44 6.46
CA CYS A 42 -3.17 20.82 6.93
C CYS A 42 -3.86 21.75 5.91
N THR A 43 -3.96 23.04 6.26
CA THR A 43 -4.50 24.07 5.36
C THR A 43 -3.58 24.34 4.17
N ASP A 44 -2.28 24.13 4.34
CA ASP A 44 -1.19 24.49 3.43
C ASP A 44 -0.37 23.28 2.96
N GLY A 45 -0.82 22.05 3.26
CA GLY A 45 -0.05 20.86 2.93
C GLY A 45 -0.58 19.56 3.53
N VAL A 46 0.20 18.50 3.34
CA VAL A 46 -0.04 17.18 3.94
C VAL A 46 1.25 16.71 4.60
N VAL A 47 1.15 16.23 5.83
CA VAL A 47 2.27 15.64 6.57
C VAL A 47 2.06 14.14 6.67
N LEU A 48 3.06 13.37 6.22
CA LEU A 48 3.09 11.92 6.37
C LEU A 48 4.18 11.53 7.36
N ALA A 49 3.85 10.69 8.33
CA ALA A 49 4.77 10.17 9.33
C ALA A 49 4.57 8.67 9.52
N THR A 50 5.64 7.97 9.91
CA THR A 50 5.56 6.55 10.25
C THR A 50 6.52 6.18 11.36
N GLY A 51 6.06 5.34 12.28
CA GLY A 51 6.87 4.74 13.32
C GLY A 51 7.82 3.71 12.71
N LYS A 52 9.12 3.92 12.91
CA LYS A 52 10.16 2.97 12.54
C LYS A 52 10.85 2.43 13.81
N PRO A 53 10.36 1.32 14.40
CA PRO A 53 11.06 0.71 15.51
C PRO A 53 12.45 0.24 15.04
N GLN A 54 13.48 0.60 15.80
CA GLN A 54 14.86 0.23 15.47
C GLN A 54 15.10 -1.21 15.92
N ALA A 55 15.19 -2.13 14.94
CA ALA A 55 15.45 -3.54 15.24
C ALA A 55 16.84 -3.81 15.81
N SER A 56 17.83 -2.96 15.49
CA SER A 56 19.21 -3.08 15.97
C SER A 56 19.90 -1.72 16.01
N ALA A 57 20.73 -1.53 17.03
CA ALA A 57 21.62 -0.37 17.16
C ALA A 57 22.60 -0.24 15.97
N MET A 58 22.89 -1.33 15.26
CA MET A 58 23.80 -1.36 14.10
C MET A 58 23.17 -0.79 12.82
N LEU A 59 21.86 -0.55 12.80
CA LEU A 59 21.21 0.02 11.62
C LEU A 59 21.60 1.49 11.44
N VAL A 60 22.14 1.80 10.26
CA VAL A 60 22.45 3.19 9.87
C VAL A 60 21.18 4.03 9.91
N SER A 61 21.28 5.24 10.47
CA SER A 61 20.18 6.20 10.50
C SER A 61 19.70 6.52 9.08
N GLY A 62 18.38 6.61 8.89
CA GLY A 62 17.78 6.85 7.58
C GLY A 62 17.80 5.67 6.58
N SER A 63 18.35 4.50 6.95
CA SER A 63 18.15 3.23 6.22
C SER A 63 16.68 2.77 6.31
N ASN A 64 16.27 1.76 5.54
CA ASN A 64 14.92 1.15 5.65
C ASN A 64 13.77 2.18 5.70
N ARG A 65 13.80 3.12 4.76
CA ARG A 65 12.77 4.16 4.66
C ARG A 65 11.42 3.52 4.32
N ARG A 66 10.37 4.09 4.91
CA ARG A 66 8.96 3.73 4.66
C ARG A 66 8.17 4.87 4.04
N VAL A 67 8.73 6.08 4.03
CA VAL A 67 8.23 7.25 3.31
C VAL A 67 9.01 7.38 2.01
N PHE A 68 8.30 7.54 0.90
CA PHE A 68 8.87 7.59 -0.43
C PHE A 68 8.29 8.79 -1.21
N PRO A 69 9.14 9.59 -1.87
CA PRO A 69 8.67 10.57 -2.84
C PRO A 69 8.18 9.85 -4.10
N ILE A 70 7.01 10.22 -4.60
CA ILE A 70 6.42 9.70 -5.83
C ILE A 70 6.65 10.67 -6.98
N ASP A 71 6.29 11.94 -6.79
CA ASP A 71 6.55 13.05 -7.69
C ASP A 71 6.85 14.32 -6.85
N SER A 72 7.15 15.44 -7.50
CA SER A 72 7.42 16.72 -6.85
C SER A 72 6.32 17.21 -5.90
N HIS A 73 5.06 16.88 -6.20
CA HIS A 73 3.87 17.27 -5.42
C HIS A 73 3.25 16.12 -4.61
N ALA A 74 3.84 14.93 -4.66
CA ALA A 74 3.23 13.69 -4.16
C ALA A 74 4.21 12.81 -3.36
N GLY A 75 3.78 12.39 -2.17
CA GLY A 75 4.49 11.46 -1.30
C GLY A 75 3.62 10.25 -0.93
N MET A 76 4.26 9.13 -0.64
CA MET A 76 3.59 7.92 -0.17
C MET A 76 4.30 7.36 1.06
N VAL A 77 3.54 6.89 2.04
CA VAL A 77 4.05 6.09 3.15
C VAL A 77 3.48 4.68 3.06
N VAL A 78 4.29 3.68 3.42
CA VAL A 78 3.87 2.27 3.35
C VAL A 78 4.06 1.55 4.69
N THR A 79 3.04 0.80 5.10
CA THR A 79 3.01 -0.09 6.25
C THR A 79 2.78 -1.54 5.81
N GLY A 80 3.08 -2.51 6.68
CA GLY A 80 3.09 -3.93 6.32
C GLY A 80 4.44 -4.39 5.76
N TYR A 81 4.41 -5.27 4.76
CA TYR A 81 5.60 -5.82 4.11
C TYR A 81 6.29 -4.77 3.22
N ALA A 82 7.56 -4.49 3.54
CA ALA A 82 8.33 -3.45 2.84
C ALA A 82 8.63 -3.81 1.37
N ALA A 83 8.72 -5.09 1.02
CA ALA A 83 8.96 -5.53 -0.35
C ALA A 83 7.75 -5.22 -1.25
N ASP A 84 6.57 -5.64 -0.82
CA ASP A 84 5.28 -5.33 -1.42
C ASP A 84 5.09 -3.80 -1.56
N GLY A 85 5.43 -3.06 -0.49
CA GLY A 85 5.35 -1.61 -0.49
C GLY A 85 6.25 -0.93 -1.52
N ARG A 86 7.48 -1.44 -1.72
CA ARG A 86 8.38 -0.90 -2.76
C ARG A 86 7.83 -1.12 -4.16
N GLN A 87 7.20 -2.26 -4.41
CA GLN A 87 6.54 -2.51 -5.70
C GLN A 87 5.40 -1.53 -5.95
N LEU A 88 4.59 -1.26 -4.92
CA LEU A 88 3.50 -0.28 -5.02
C LEU A 88 4.01 1.15 -5.26
N VAL A 89 5.10 1.53 -4.58
CA VAL A 89 5.78 2.83 -4.78
C VAL A 89 6.32 2.98 -6.20
N ASN A 90 6.97 1.93 -6.74
CA ASN A 90 7.48 1.96 -8.11
C ASN A 90 6.34 2.08 -9.12
N ARG A 91 5.25 1.33 -8.92
CA ARG A 91 4.04 1.44 -9.75
C ARG A 91 3.44 2.85 -9.71
N ALA A 92 3.41 3.48 -8.54
CA ALA A 92 2.92 4.85 -8.38
C ALA A 92 3.76 5.88 -9.13
N ARG A 93 5.09 5.72 -9.10
CA ARG A 93 6.02 6.58 -9.86
C ARG A 93 5.83 6.44 -11.36
N GLU A 94 5.72 5.21 -11.85
CA GLU A 94 5.45 4.95 -13.27
C GLU A 94 4.12 5.59 -13.70
N GLU A 95 3.05 5.42 -12.92
CA GLU A 95 1.75 6.00 -13.24
C GLU A 95 1.76 7.53 -13.26
N ALA A 96 2.43 8.17 -12.29
CA ALA A 96 2.59 9.61 -12.25
C ALA A 96 3.40 10.14 -13.46
N GLN A 97 4.51 9.47 -13.80
CA GLN A 97 5.33 9.84 -14.95
C GLN A 97 4.59 9.64 -16.28
N ASN A 98 3.92 8.50 -16.47
CA ASN A 98 3.15 8.21 -17.67
C ASN A 98 2.03 9.22 -17.86
N TYR A 99 1.33 9.58 -16.79
CA TYR A 99 0.29 10.60 -16.82
C TYR A 99 0.86 11.96 -17.25
N LYS A 100 1.96 12.39 -16.64
CA LYS A 100 2.62 13.66 -16.98
C LYS A 100 3.12 13.70 -18.43
N GLN A 101 3.67 12.60 -18.93
CA GLN A 101 4.10 12.49 -20.34
C GLN A 101 2.92 12.55 -21.32
N THR A 102 1.79 11.93 -20.96
CA THR A 102 0.61 11.87 -21.83
C THR A 102 -0.18 13.17 -21.86
N TYR A 103 -0.38 13.79 -20.68
CA TYR A 103 -1.28 14.94 -20.51
C TYR A 103 -0.55 16.27 -20.30
N GLY A 104 0.77 16.25 -20.13
CA GLY A 104 1.61 17.46 -20.00
C GLY A 104 1.55 18.16 -18.63
N HIS A 105 0.77 17.66 -17.67
CA HIS A 105 0.66 18.24 -16.32
C HIS A 105 0.77 17.18 -15.22
N PRO A 106 1.06 17.56 -13.97
CA PRO A 106 1.15 16.62 -12.85
C PRO A 106 -0.15 15.83 -12.65
N ILE A 107 -0.02 14.58 -12.18
CA ILE A 107 -1.19 13.71 -11.93
C ILE A 107 -2.05 14.24 -10.79
N VAL A 108 -3.38 14.15 -10.97
CA VAL A 108 -4.37 14.53 -9.97
C VAL A 108 -4.47 13.43 -8.89
N PRO A 109 -4.63 13.77 -7.60
CA PRO A 109 -4.59 12.77 -6.52
C PRO A 109 -5.63 11.67 -6.63
N SER A 110 -6.86 12.01 -7.03
CA SER A 110 -7.93 11.04 -7.22
C SER A 110 -7.60 10.02 -8.30
N VAL A 111 -6.90 10.44 -9.36
CA VAL A 111 -6.52 9.58 -10.48
C VAL A 111 -5.40 8.63 -10.06
N LEU A 112 -4.36 9.13 -9.38
CA LEU A 112 -3.28 8.27 -8.89
C LEU A 112 -3.82 7.21 -7.93
N ASN A 113 -4.65 7.62 -6.96
CA ASN A 113 -5.26 6.71 -6.01
C ASN A 113 -6.13 5.64 -6.70
N ASN A 114 -6.99 6.02 -7.65
CA ASN A 114 -7.84 5.07 -8.35
C ASN A 114 -7.03 4.06 -9.17
N ARG A 115 -5.98 4.49 -9.87
CA ARG A 115 -5.14 3.57 -10.66
C ARG A 115 -4.38 2.58 -9.77
N LEU A 116 -3.88 3.04 -8.63
CA LEU A 116 -3.22 2.17 -7.66
C LEU A 116 -4.19 1.23 -6.97
N ALA A 117 -5.39 1.70 -6.62
CA ALA A 117 -6.44 0.85 -6.03
C ALA A 117 -6.84 -0.28 -6.97
N LEU A 118 -7.01 0.00 -8.27
CA LEU A 118 -7.28 -1.02 -9.29
C LEU A 118 -6.13 -2.02 -9.41
N TYR A 119 -4.88 -1.54 -9.38
CA TYR A 119 -3.70 -2.39 -9.40
C TYR A 119 -3.64 -3.32 -8.18
N VAL A 120 -3.91 -2.82 -6.97
CA VAL A 120 -3.94 -3.64 -5.75
C VAL A 120 -5.10 -4.64 -5.78
N HIS A 121 -6.28 -4.21 -6.24
CA HIS A 121 -7.46 -5.08 -6.35
C HIS A 121 -7.27 -6.22 -7.35
N TYR A 122 -6.51 -6.01 -8.42
CA TYR A 122 -6.17 -7.07 -9.36
C TYR A 122 -5.52 -8.29 -8.67
N PHE A 123 -4.70 -8.07 -7.64
CA PHE A 123 -4.06 -9.14 -6.87
C PHE A 123 -4.99 -9.85 -5.87
N THR A 124 -6.22 -9.34 -5.68
CA THR A 124 -7.23 -10.02 -4.84
C THR A 124 -8.18 -10.89 -5.63
N ILE A 125 -8.35 -10.63 -6.93
CA ILE A 125 -9.29 -11.38 -7.79
C ILE A 125 -8.64 -12.55 -8.52
N TYR A 126 -7.34 -12.47 -8.80
CA TYR A 126 -6.66 -13.45 -9.63
C TYR A 126 -6.09 -14.58 -8.77
N GLY A 127 -6.68 -15.78 -8.86
CA GLY A 127 -6.41 -16.91 -7.96
C GLY A 127 -4.96 -17.42 -7.91
N SER A 128 -4.13 -17.11 -8.91
CA SER A 128 -2.70 -17.47 -8.93
C SER A 128 -1.79 -16.42 -8.29
N LEU A 129 -2.34 -15.29 -7.85
CA LEU A 129 -1.60 -14.21 -7.19
C LEU A 129 -2.01 -14.12 -5.73
N ARG A 130 -1.14 -13.55 -4.90
CA ARG A 130 -1.47 -13.24 -3.50
C ARG A 130 -1.80 -11.75 -3.34
N PRO A 131 -2.71 -11.38 -2.44
CA PRO A 131 -2.93 -9.98 -2.06
C PRO A 131 -1.65 -9.31 -1.56
N PHE A 132 -1.60 -7.99 -1.70
CA PHE A 132 -0.55 -7.17 -1.10
C PHE A 132 -0.64 -7.25 0.43
N GLY A 133 0.47 -7.59 1.08
CA GLY A 133 0.60 -7.57 2.55
C GLY A 133 1.03 -6.20 3.08
N CYS A 134 0.66 -5.12 2.38
CA CYS A 134 1.01 -3.75 2.72
C CYS A 134 -0.20 -2.82 2.54
N SER A 135 -0.23 -1.76 3.34
CA SER A 135 -1.16 -0.64 3.14
C SER A 135 -0.34 0.62 2.90
N SER A 136 -0.87 1.54 2.10
CA SER A 136 -0.21 2.79 1.78
C SER A 136 -1.12 3.99 2.03
N LEU A 137 -0.51 5.10 2.46
CA LEU A 137 -1.16 6.41 2.46
C LEU A 137 -0.46 7.29 1.43
N ILE A 138 -1.26 7.95 0.60
CA ILE A 138 -0.78 8.89 -0.41
C ILE A 138 -1.14 10.29 0.08
N GLY A 139 -0.16 11.17 0.09
CA GLY A 139 -0.31 12.59 0.43
C GLY A 139 0.13 13.42 -0.76
N GLU A 140 -0.77 14.27 -1.24
CA GLU A 140 -0.54 15.14 -2.39
C GLU A 140 -1.00 16.55 -2.06
N TYR A 141 -0.28 17.55 -2.56
CA TYR A 141 -0.61 18.95 -2.44
C TYR A 141 -0.26 19.67 -3.74
N ILE A 142 -1.28 20.20 -4.42
CA ILE A 142 -1.19 20.92 -5.70
C ILE A 142 -1.66 22.35 -5.47
#